data_AF-A0A1I5ZEA5-F1
#
_entry.id   AF-A0A1I5ZEA5-F1
#
_cell.length_a   1.000
_cell.length_b   1.000
_cell.length_c   1.000
_cell.angle_alpha   90.00
_cell.angle_beta   90.00
_cell.angle_gamma   90.00
#
_symmetry.space_group_name_H-M   'P 1'
#
loop_
_entity.id
_entity.type
_entity.pdbx_description
1 polymer ?
#
loop_
_entity_poly.entity_id
_entity_poly.type
_entity_poly.pdbx_seq_one_letter_code
_entity_poly.pdbx_strand_id
1 'polypeptide(L)'
;MPSRRRSLAALALAAALVPLTSAPAHAATGEFEYVTSMGDFVLTDPANDQCHELDTKWAVYVADNRTDAFAELYMAPQCGGRYATVPPGDEYAGVAPVTSVKFVTR
;
A
#
# COMPACT_ATOMS: atom_id res chain seq x y z
N MET A 1 29.75 -68.49 11.20
CA MET A 1 29.26 -67.25 11.83
C MET A 1 28.48 -66.43 10.80
N PRO A 2 27.14 -66.32 10.87
CA PRO A 2 26.40 -65.28 10.15
C PRO A 2 25.91 -64.18 11.12
N SER A 3 26.29 -62.93 10.86
CA SER A 3 26.01 -61.76 11.71
C SER A 3 24.83 -60.92 11.19
N ARG A 4 23.79 -60.83 12.02
CA ARG A 4 22.81 -59.75 12.30
C ARG A 4 22.50 -58.68 11.22
N ARG A 5 21.21 -58.69 10.81
CA ARG A 5 20.16 -57.63 10.86
C ARG A 5 20.59 -56.15 10.80
N ARG A 6 19.85 -55.34 10.02
CA ARG A 6 19.29 -54.04 10.47
C ARG A 6 18.24 -53.49 9.51
N SER A 7 17.03 -53.35 10.02
CA SER A 7 15.92 -52.57 9.48
C SER A 7 16.27 -51.07 9.47
N LEU A 8 15.85 -50.35 8.44
CA LEU A 8 15.85 -48.88 8.36
C LEU A 8 14.44 -48.49 7.84
N ALA A 9 13.48 -48.20 8.72
CA ALA A 9 13.20 -46.89 9.33
C ALA A 9 12.83 -45.81 8.28
N ALA A 10 11.53 -45.68 8.00
CA ALA A 10 10.96 -44.61 7.20
C ALA A 10 10.87 -43.33 8.03
N LEU A 11 11.55 -42.25 7.60
CA LEU A 11 11.33 -40.91 8.14
C LEU A 11 10.20 -40.24 7.37
N ALA A 12 9.07 -40.02 8.04
CA ALA A 12 8.03 -39.10 7.60
C ALA A 12 8.39 -37.68 8.09
N LEU A 13 8.73 -36.76 7.17
CA LEU A 13 8.84 -35.34 7.47
C LEU A 13 7.44 -34.71 7.39
N ALA A 14 6.88 -34.33 8.53
CA ALA A 14 5.69 -33.50 8.59
C ALA A 14 6.08 -32.03 8.39
N ALA A 15 5.71 -31.44 7.25
CA ALA A 15 5.85 -30.00 7.01
C ALA A 15 4.72 -29.26 7.73
N ALA A 16 5.04 -28.55 8.81
CA ALA A 16 4.11 -27.66 9.50
C ALA A 16 3.84 -26.42 8.63
N LEU A 17 2.62 -26.28 8.12
CA LEU A 17 2.14 -25.04 7.50
C LEU A 17 1.90 -24.00 8.60
N VAL A 18 2.72 -22.95 8.63
CA VAL A 18 2.44 -21.75 9.41
C VAL A 18 1.50 -20.87 8.57
N PRO A 19 0.30 -20.52 9.05
CA PRO A 19 -0.53 -19.53 8.37
C PRO A 19 0.14 -18.17 8.50
N LEU A 20 0.68 -17.64 7.40
CA LEU A 20 1.03 -16.23 7.26
C LEU A 20 -0.27 -15.44 7.30
N THR A 21 -0.72 -15.05 8.49
CA THR A 21 -1.82 -14.09 8.62
C THR A 21 -1.28 -12.73 8.20
N SER A 22 -1.46 -12.37 6.93
CA SER A 22 -1.40 -10.98 6.51
C SER A 22 -2.40 -10.23 7.39
N ALA A 23 -1.89 -9.42 8.34
CA ALA A 23 -2.76 -8.53 9.10
C ALA A 23 -3.56 -7.69 8.09
N PRO A 24 -4.85 -7.41 8.35
CA PRO A 24 -5.58 -6.49 7.50
C PRO A 24 -4.82 -5.17 7.54
N ALA A 25 -4.29 -4.73 6.39
CA ALA A 25 -3.96 -3.32 6.24
C ALA A 25 -5.28 -2.59 6.50
N HIS A 26 -5.37 -1.85 7.61
CA HIS A 26 -6.55 -1.07 7.90
C HIS A 26 -6.76 -0.14 6.72
N ALA A 27 -7.88 -0.20 6.01
CA ALA A 27 -8.18 0.80 4.98
C ALA A 27 -8.53 2.13 5.65
N ALA A 28 -8.15 3.24 5.01
CA ALA A 28 -8.83 4.50 5.25
C ALA A 28 -10.28 4.35 4.80
N THR A 29 -11.19 5.05 5.46
CA THR A 29 -12.61 5.10 5.07
C THR A 29 -12.85 6.39 4.28
N GLY A 30 -13.47 6.29 3.11
CA GLY A 30 -13.86 7.43 2.28
C GLY A 30 -13.18 7.45 0.92
N GLU A 31 -13.12 8.64 0.30
CA GLU A 31 -12.65 8.81 -1.07
C GLU A 31 -11.46 9.75 -1.14
N PHE A 32 -10.48 9.41 -1.96
CA PHE A 32 -9.40 10.31 -2.35
C PHE A 32 -9.50 10.56 -3.85
N GLU A 33 -9.73 11.82 -4.22
CA GLU A 33 -9.92 12.22 -5.61
C GLU A 33 -8.71 12.98 -6.11
N TYR A 34 -8.38 12.82 -7.39
CA TYR A 34 -7.30 13.57 -7.99
C TYR A 34 -7.53 13.78 -9.49
N VAL A 35 -7.00 14.90 -9.98
CA VAL A 35 -7.20 15.33 -11.37
C VAL A 35 -5.90 15.15 -12.16
N THR A 36 -6.03 14.57 -13.35
CA THR A 36 -4.97 14.48 -14.35
C THR A 36 -5.42 15.11 -15.66
N SER A 37 -4.51 15.22 -16.64
CA SER A 37 -4.87 15.60 -18.00
C SER A 37 -5.75 14.57 -18.74
N MET A 38 -5.91 13.34 -18.21
CA MET A 38 -6.85 12.36 -18.76
C MET A 38 -8.24 12.45 -18.13
N GLY A 39 -8.40 13.18 -17.04
CA GLY A 39 -9.64 13.29 -16.28
C GLY A 39 -9.45 13.03 -14.79
N ASP A 40 -10.57 12.84 -14.11
CA ASP A 40 -10.67 12.68 -12.66
C ASP A 40 -10.60 11.20 -12.27
N PHE A 41 -9.91 10.92 -11.17
CA PHE A 41 -9.72 9.59 -10.63
C PHE A 41 -10.08 9.55 -9.15
N VAL A 42 -10.55 8.40 -8.69
CA VAL A 42 -10.98 8.20 -7.29
C VAL A 42 -10.38 6.91 -6.76
N LEU A 43 -9.79 7.00 -5.56
CA LEU A 43 -9.46 5.85 -4.71
C LEU A 43 -10.54 5.75 -3.64
N THR A 44 -11.28 4.64 -3.62
CA THR A 44 -12.31 4.36 -2.61
C THR A 44 -11.74 3.42 -1.56
N ASP A 45 -11.89 3.81 -0.28
CA ASP A 45 -11.39 3.10 0.89
C ASP A 45 -9.95 2.59 0.74
N PRO A 46 -8.98 3.47 0.42
CA PRO A 46 -7.62 3.04 0.11
C PRO A 46 -6.94 2.43 1.34
N ALA A 47 -6.19 1.33 1.14
CA ALA A 47 -5.44 0.70 2.22
C ALA A 47 -4.46 1.68 2.88
N ASN A 48 -4.48 1.79 4.22
CA ASN A 48 -3.46 2.52 4.96
C ASN A 48 -2.12 1.79 4.88
N ASP A 49 -1.05 2.57 5.05
CA ASP A 49 0.35 2.14 5.02
C ASP A 49 0.79 1.45 3.71
N GLN A 50 -0.07 1.45 2.69
CA GLN A 50 0.25 1.02 1.34
C GLN A 50 0.48 2.23 0.44
N CYS A 51 1.48 2.09 -0.42
CA CYS A 51 1.75 3.09 -1.44
C CYS A 51 0.86 2.86 -2.66
N HIS A 52 0.14 3.89 -3.06
CA HIS A 52 -0.69 3.90 -4.26
C HIS A 52 -0.01 4.79 -5.31
N GLU A 53 0.29 4.23 -6.48
CA GLU A 53 0.78 5.02 -7.60
C GLU A 53 -0.37 5.86 -8.15
N LEU A 54 -0.16 7.17 -8.23
CA LEU A 54 -1.03 8.10 -8.93
C LEU A 54 -0.47 8.17 -10.36
N ASP A 55 -1.28 7.79 -11.36
CA ASP A 55 -0.84 7.50 -12.72
C ASP A 55 0.39 8.31 -13.17
N THR A 56 1.56 7.65 -13.13
CA THR A 56 2.87 8.29 -13.32
C THR A 56 3.09 8.91 -14.71
N LYS A 57 2.18 8.66 -15.66
CA LYS A 57 2.25 9.27 -16.99
C LYS A 57 1.76 10.72 -17.01
N TRP A 58 0.98 11.14 -16.01
CA TRP A 58 0.35 12.46 -15.99
C TRP A 58 0.57 13.15 -14.66
N ALA A 59 0.80 14.45 -14.74
CA ALA A 59 1.07 15.26 -13.56
C ALA A 59 -0.21 15.50 -12.76
N VAL A 60 -0.21 15.11 -11.48
CA VAL A 60 -1.27 15.42 -10.52
C VAL A 60 -0.88 16.65 -9.72
N TYR A 61 -1.62 17.75 -9.89
CA TYR A 61 -1.42 19.00 -9.15
C TYR A 61 -2.51 19.31 -8.14
N VAL A 62 -3.67 18.66 -8.30
CA VAL A 62 -4.86 18.84 -7.46
C VAL A 62 -5.34 17.47 -6.96
N ALA A 63 -5.58 17.36 -5.65
CA ALA A 63 -6.16 16.18 -5.05
C ALA A 63 -6.97 16.52 -3.78
N ASP A 64 -8.12 15.89 -3.61
CA ASP A 64 -9.03 16.06 -2.49
C ASP A 64 -8.99 14.84 -1.59
N ASN A 65 -8.68 15.04 -0.31
CA ASN A 65 -8.66 13.97 0.67
C ASN A 65 -9.97 13.93 1.45
N ARG A 66 -10.97 13.20 0.95
CA ARG A 66 -12.25 12.95 1.63
C ARG A 66 -12.23 11.64 2.43
N THR A 67 -11.05 11.14 2.77
CA THR A 67 -10.87 9.98 3.66
C THR A 67 -10.78 10.40 5.13
N ASP A 68 -10.85 9.43 6.05
CA ASP A 68 -10.60 9.61 7.48
C ASP A 68 -9.12 9.56 7.88
N ALA A 69 -8.21 9.40 6.91
CA ALA A 69 -6.77 9.30 7.12
C ALA A 69 -6.00 10.52 6.57
N PHE A 70 -4.78 10.74 7.05
CA PHE A 70 -3.88 11.72 6.44
C PHE A 70 -3.32 11.14 5.14
N ALA A 71 -3.35 11.91 4.05
CA ALA A 71 -2.70 11.56 2.80
C ALA A 71 -1.29 12.17 2.72
N GLU A 72 -0.28 11.31 2.61
CA GLU A 72 1.10 11.72 2.30
C GLU A 72 1.30 11.65 0.78
N LEU A 73 1.40 12.80 0.13
CA LEU A 73 1.55 12.92 -1.32
C LEU A 73 3.02 13.08 -1.70
N TYR A 74 3.57 12.07 -2.37
CA TYR A 74 4.98 11.98 -2.72
C TYR A 74 5.23 12.49 -4.14
N MET A 75 6.30 13.25 -4.31
CA MET A 75 6.74 13.79 -5.60
C MET A 75 7.53 12.77 -6.44
N ALA A 76 7.82 11.59 -5.87
CA ALA A 76 8.45 10.48 -6.56
C ALA A 76 7.59 9.21 -6.46
N PRO A 77 7.74 8.26 -7.41
CA PRO A 77 7.04 6.99 -7.36
C PRO A 77 7.38 6.19 -6.10
N GLN A 78 6.59 5.16 -5.82
CA GLN A 78 6.80 4.20 -4.73
C GLN A 78 6.92 4.87 -3.35
N CYS A 79 6.25 6.00 -3.17
CA CYS A 79 6.23 6.78 -1.94
C CYS A 79 7.64 7.16 -1.47
N GLY A 80 8.49 7.50 -2.45
CA GLY A 80 9.87 7.92 -2.23
C GLY A 80 10.02 9.44 -2.10
N GLY A 81 11.09 9.84 -1.43
CA GLY A 81 11.54 11.24 -1.41
C GLY A 81 10.65 12.17 -0.60
N ARG A 82 10.50 13.41 -1.09
CA ARG A 82 9.76 14.47 -0.39
C ARG A 82 8.25 14.29 -0.59
N TYR A 83 7.50 14.62 0.45
CA TYR A 83 6.04 14.58 0.43
C TYR A 83 5.41 15.83 1.05
N ALA A 84 4.17 16.08 0.65
CA ALA A 84 3.25 16.97 1.35
C ALA A 84 2.26 16.13 2.17
N THR A 85 1.73 16.66 3.27
CA THR A 85 0.67 16.01 4.05
C THR A 85 -0.64 16.77 3.83
N VAL A 86 -1.71 16.04 3.54
CA VAL A 86 -3.08 16.56 3.41
C VAL A 86 -3.94 15.92 4.51
N PRO A 87 -4.48 16.71 5.46
CA PRO A 87 -5.41 16.21 6.47
C PRO A 87 -6.71 15.61 5.89
N PRO A 88 -7.45 14.82 6.67
CA PRO A 88 -8.84 14.47 6.37
C PRO A 88 -9.69 15.73 6.09
N GLY A 89 -10.40 15.74 4.97
CA GLY A 89 -11.29 16.82 4.55
C GLY A 89 -10.62 18.01 3.85
N ASP A 90 -9.30 17.98 3.67
CA ASP A 90 -8.53 19.05 3.01
C ASP A 90 -8.14 18.71 1.56
N GLU A 91 -7.72 19.73 0.82
CA GLU A 91 -7.27 19.66 -0.57
C GLU A 91 -5.76 19.94 -0.67
N TYR A 92 -5.08 19.24 -1.58
CA TYR A 92 -3.79 19.62 -2.12
C TYR A 92 -3.96 20.40 -3.43
N ALA A 93 -3.47 21.63 -3.47
CA ALA A 93 -3.28 22.40 -4.69
C ALA A 93 -1.83 22.90 -4.77
N GLY A 94 -0.98 22.14 -5.46
CA GLY A 94 0.46 22.36 -5.49
C GLY A 94 1.02 22.75 -6.85
N VAL A 95 2.22 23.34 -6.86
CA VAL A 95 2.97 23.65 -8.10
C VAL A 95 3.91 22.51 -8.52
N ALA A 96 4.09 21.51 -7.65
CA ALA A 96 4.88 20.32 -7.93
C ALA A 96 3.94 19.14 -8.13
N PRO A 97 4.12 18.33 -9.19
CA PRO A 97 3.28 17.17 -9.40
C PRO A 97 3.59 16.10 -8.35
N VAL A 98 2.54 15.40 -7.93
CA VAL A 98 2.64 14.22 -7.08
C VAL A 98 2.45 12.98 -7.93
N THR A 99 3.12 11.89 -7.56
CA THR A 99 3.16 10.65 -8.35
C THR A 99 2.74 9.43 -7.54
N SER A 100 2.72 9.53 -6.21
CA SER A 100 2.21 8.46 -5.36
C SER A 100 1.64 9.03 -4.06
N VAL A 101 0.75 8.27 -3.43
CA VAL A 101 0.10 8.61 -2.15
C VAL A 101 0.15 7.43 -1.19
N LYS A 102 0.32 7.73 0.09
CA LYS A 102 0.14 6.76 1.18
C LYS A 102 -0.79 7.36 2.23
N PHE A 103 -1.75 6.57 2.69
CA PHE A 103 -2.68 6.95 3.74
C PHE A 103 -2.18 6.48 5.09
N VAL A 104 -2.19 7.37 6.09
CA VAL A 104 -1.69 7.08 7.44
C VAL A 104 -2.68 7.56 8.50
N THR A 105 -2.94 6.71 9.49
CA THR A 105 -3.68 7.08 10.71
C THR A 105 -2.75 7.74 11.70
N ARG A 106 -3.16 8.84 12.33
CA ARG A 106 -2.38 9.55 13.36
C ARG A 106 -3.15 9.69 14.66
#